data_AF-A0A965U6K8-F1
#
_entry.id   AF-A0A965U6K8-F1
#
_cell.length_a   1.000
_cell.length_b   1.000
_cell.length_c   1.000
_cell.angle_alpha   90.00
_cell.angle_beta   90.00
_cell.angle_gamma   90.00
#
_symmetry.space_group_name_H-M   'P 1'
#
loop_
_entity.id
_entity.type
_entity.pdbx_description
1 polymer ?
#
loop_
_entity_poly.entity_id
_entity_poly.type
_entity_poly.pdbx_seq_one_letter_code
_entity_poly.pdbx_strand_id
1 'polypeptide(L)'
;MAGVKFSNRTNLLDENIYQYRLQDVEQGNYFRSMFEYTTVPKVAFNNRVVPMNMPDEIWVTDTTFRDGQQSRSPFTVKQIVDLYKLMSRLGGPKGLIRQSEFFPYTDADRAAIEQCLSLGLKFPEVTTWIRAAEQDFSLIKALGIKETGILVSASDYHIFRKMNLTRGQAMDKYLGVIKDALALGIRPRCHFEDVTRADFYGFVVPFANELVRLSKESGIDIKIRLCDTLGYGVTYPGVALPRSVQGIVYGLTHLAEVPSSCLEWHGHNDFYKVVTNSTTAWLYGCSAVNATLLGLGERTGNCPIEAMLIEYAQLRGTDDGIDFPVITEIAEYFEKEIGYPIPFNTPFVGSNFNATRAGIHADGLLKDEEIYNIFDTAKLLNRPATVMVDKFSGLAGIAYWINAYY
;
A
#
# COMPACT_ATOMS: atom_id res chain seq x y z
N MET A 1 8.28 10.73 26.72
CA MET A 1 9.26 10.98 27.79
C MET A 1 10.54 10.30 27.39
N ALA A 2 11.67 11.02 27.39
CA ALA A 2 12.98 10.41 27.27
C ALA A 2 13.27 9.56 28.53
N GLY A 3 13.89 8.40 28.37
CA GLY A 3 14.21 7.49 29.48
C GLY A 3 14.36 6.03 29.06
N VAL A 4 14.69 5.18 30.03
CA VAL A 4 14.78 3.73 29.89
C VAL A 4 13.43 3.10 30.25
N LYS A 5 12.89 2.24 29.39
CA LYS A 5 11.61 1.53 29.60
C LYS A 5 11.77 0.04 29.32
N PHE A 6 11.10 -0.80 30.11
CA PHE A 6 11.04 -2.23 29.81
C PHE A 6 10.07 -2.48 28.65
N SER A 7 10.52 -3.18 27.62
CA SER A 7 9.72 -3.59 26.47
C SER A 7 9.24 -5.02 26.66
N ASN A 8 7.92 -5.20 26.74
CA ASN A 8 7.31 -6.53 26.82
C ASN A 8 7.48 -7.34 25.52
N ARG A 9 7.90 -6.69 24.43
CA ARG A 9 8.10 -7.35 23.13
C ARG A 9 9.50 -7.96 23.02
N THR A 10 10.53 -7.23 23.44
CA THR A 10 11.93 -7.69 23.42
C THR A 10 12.35 -8.35 24.73
N ASN A 11 11.58 -8.15 25.81
CA ASN A 11 11.93 -8.51 27.19
C ASN A 11 13.22 -7.83 27.68
N LEU A 12 13.51 -6.63 27.19
CA LEU A 12 14.71 -5.86 27.50
C LEU A 12 14.36 -4.42 27.93
N LEU A 13 15.35 -3.74 28.54
CA LEU A 13 15.29 -2.31 28.80
C LEU A 13 15.69 -1.55 27.53
N ASP A 14 14.74 -0.86 26.92
CA ASP A 14 14.94 -0.03 25.74
C ASP A 14 15.18 1.43 26.17
N GLU A 15 16.19 2.07 25.58
CA GLU A 15 16.51 3.47 25.85
C GLU A 15 15.93 4.37 24.75
N ASN A 16 15.11 5.36 25.13
CA ASN A 16 14.69 6.44 24.23
C ASN A 16 15.28 7.76 24.72
N ILE A 17 16.43 8.13 24.15
CA ILE A 17 17.29 9.22 24.66
C ILE A 17 16.76 10.60 24.27
N TYR A 18 16.04 10.73 23.16
CA TYR A 18 15.80 12.03 22.53
C TYR A 18 14.37 12.21 22.02
N GLN A 19 13.67 13.23 22.54
CA GLN A 19 12.43 13.71 21.95
C GLN A 19 12.75 14.73 20.86
N TYR A 20 12.56 14.29 19.61
CA TYR A 20 12.70 15.15 18.44
C TYR A 20 11.64 16.25 18.46
N ARG A 21 12.10 17.50 18.31
CA ARG A 21 11.27 18.69 18.20
C ARG A 21 11.26 19.18 16.77
N LEU A 22 10.18 19.87 16.41
CA LEU A 22 10.09 20.53 15.12
C LEU A 22 11.30 21.45 14.92
N GLN A 23 11.96 21.29 13.78
CA GLN A 23 13.07 22.15 13.36
C GLN A 23 12.56 23.04 12.24
N ASP A 24 12.09 24.24 12.58
CA ASP A 24 11.73 25.22 11.55
C ASP A 24 13.00 25.83 10.95
N VAL A 25 12.97 26.07 9.64
CA VAL A 25 14.12 26.52 8.86
C VAL A 25 13.70 27.64 7.91
N GLU A 26 14.59 28.59 7.65
CA GLU A 26 14.30 29.71 6.75
C GLU A 26 14.10 29.23 5.29
N GLN A 27 14.79 28.16 4.90
CA GLN A 27 14.70 27.58 3.56
C GLN A 27 14.55 26.06 3.64
N GLY A 28 13.72 25.49 2.77
CA GLY A 28 13.49 24.06 2.70
C GLY A 28 14.74 23.24 2.32
N ASN A 29 14.91 22.09 2.98
CA ASN A 29 15.90 21.08 2.65
C ASN A 29 15.38 20.14 1.56
N TYR A 30 15.86 20.34 0.33
CA TYR A 30 15.49 19.54 -0.83
C TYR A 30 16.41 18.32 -1.06
N PHE A 31 17.33 18.03 -0.14
CA PHE A 31 18.27 16.90 -0.24
C PHE A 31 18.98 16.82 -1.61
N ARG A 32 19.49 17.94 -2.11
CA ARG A 32 20.03 18.06 -3.48
C ARG A 32 21.20 17.14 -3.80
N SER A 33 21.94 16.69 -2.79
CA SER A 33 22.96 15.65 -2.96
C SER A 33 22.36 14.32 -3.43
N MET A 34 21.12 14.01 -3.04
CA MET A 34 20.40 12.78 -3.42
C MET A 34 19.40 12.98 -4.56
N PHE A 35 18.71 14.13 -4.62
CA PHE A 35 17.65 14.45 -5.60
C PHE A 35 18.00 15.66 -6.48
N GLU A 36 19.21 15.61 -7.04
CA GLU A 36 19.61 16.50 -8.12
C GLU A 36 18.68 16.27 -9.33
N TYR A 37 18.02 17.33 -9.81
CA TYR A 37 16.90 17.19 -10.76
C TYR A 37 17.31 16.62 -12.12
N THR A 38 18.55 16.86 -12.53
CA THR A 38 19.09 16.46 -13.83
C THR A 38 19.79 15.09 -13.79
N THR A 39 19.81 14.40 -12.66
CA THR A 39 20.45 13.08 -12.53
C THR A 39 19.50 12.06 -11.89
N VAL A 40 19.79 10.77 -12.09
CA VAL A 40 19.03 9.70 -11.42
C VAL A 40 19.24 9.82 -9.90
N PRO A 41 18.15 9.77 -9.08
CA PRO A 41 18.28 9.95 -7.64
C PRO A 41 19.23 8.95 -6.99
N LYS A 42 20.20 9.48 -6.25
CA LYS A 42 21.31 8.72 -5.68
C LYS A 42 20.86 7.98 -4.43
N VAL A 43 21.36 6.75 -4.22
CA VAL A 43 21.13 5.98 -3.00
C VAL A 43 22.34 6.17 -2.10
N ALA A 44 22.18 6.95 -1.03
CA ALA A 44 23.22 7.14 -0.04
C ALA A 44 23.13 6.06 1.04
N PHE A 45 24.29 5.62 1.54
CA PHE A 45 24.39 4.66 2.62
C PHE A 45 25.04 5.33 3.83
N ASN A 46 24.42 5.15 4.99
CA ASN A 46 25.03 5.48 6.28
C ASN A 46 25.42 4.22 7.07
N ASN A 47 25.16 3.04 6.50
CA ASN A 47 25.44 1.72 7.05
C ASN A 47 24.80 1.44 8.42
N ARG A 48 23.79 2.24 8.80
CA ARG A 48 22.98 1.96 10.00
C ARG A 48 21.96 0.90 9.67
N VAL A 49 21.95 -0.16 10.46
CA VAL A 49 20.97 -1.24 10.37
C VAL A 49 20.03 -1.11 11.55
N VAL A 50 18.73 -1.27 11.29
CA VAL A 50 17.68 -1.31 12.31
C VAL A 50 17.16 -2.75 12.40
N PRO A 51 16.69 -3.22 13.57
CA PRO A 51 16.13 -4.56 13.70
C PRO A 51 14.77 -4.67 13.00
N MET A 52 14.49 -5.85 12.44
CA MET A 52 13.13 -6.20 12.01
C MET A 52 12.20 -6.30 13.22
N ASN A 53 10.95 -5.92 13.03
CA ASN A 53 9.95 -5.85 14.09
C ASN A 53 8.54 -6.09 13.56
N MET A 54 8.36 -7.17 12.80
CA MET A 54 7.10 -7.51 12.12
C MET A 54 5.94 -7.64 13.12
N PRO A 55 4.81 -6.92 12.95
CA PRO A 55 3.68 -6.98 13.86
C PRO A 55 2.97 -8.35 13.87
N ASP A 56 2.25 -8.65 14.95
CA ASP A 56 1.47 -9.89 15.10
C ASP A 56 0.42 -10.05 13.98
N GLU A 57 -0.21 -8.93 13.61
CA GLU A 57 -1.12 -8.83 12.47
C GLU A 57 -0.60 -7.85 11.42
N ILE A 58 -0.61 -8.33 10.18
CA ILE A 58 -0.39 -7.54 8.98
C ILE A 58 -1.56 -7.72 8.01
N TRP A 59 -1.87 -6.69 7.22
CA TRP A 59 -2.96 -6.71 6.25
C TRP A 59 -2.73 -5.73 5.11
N VAL A 60 -3.56 -5.87 4.08
CA VAL A 60 -3.61 -5.02 2.89
C VAL A 60 -4.80 -4.07 3.01
N THR A 61 -4.65 -2.84 2.54
CA THR A 61 -5.75 -1.92 2.30
C THR A 61 -5.82 -1.57 0.82
N ASP A 62 -7.03 -1.35 0.34
CA ASP A 62 -7.32 -1.05 -1.05
C ASP A 62 -7.49 0.45 -1.27
N THR A 63 -7.00 0.95 -2.40
CA THR A 63 -7.27 2.29 -2.93
C THR A 63 -7.63 2.27 -4.41
N THR A 64 -8.16 1.14 -4.92
CA THR A 64 -8.49 0.98 -6.35
C THR A 64 -9.52 2.02 -6.80
N PHE A 65 -10.53 2.30 -5.97
CA PHE A 65 -11.60 3.25 -6.29
C PHE A 65 -11.24 4.71 -6.01
N ARG A 66 -10.02 4.98 -5.56
CA ARG A 66 -9.47 6.33 -5.35
C ARG A 66 -8.24 6.54 -6.21
N ASP A 67 -7.09 6.02 -5.80
CA ASP A 67 -5.83 6.18 -6.54
C ASP A 67 -5.85 5.41 -7.87
N GLY A 68 -6.32 4.15 -7.84
CA GLY A 68 -6.35 3.30 -9.03
C GLY A 68 -7.22 3.85 -10.16
N GLN A 69 -8.25 4.62 -9.81
CA GLN A 69 -9.11 5.31 -10.77
C GLN A 69 -8.42 6.50 -11.45
N GLN A 70 -7.44 7.16 -10.82
CA GLN A 70 -6.82 8.39 -11.35
C GLN A 70 -6.03 8.17 -12.64
N SER A 71 -5.63 6.93 -12.96
CA SER A 71 -4.90 6.59 -14.18
C SER A 71 -5.77 6.21 -15.36
N ARG A 72 -7.11 6.27 -15.22
CA ARG A 72 -8.05 5.75 -16.21
C ARG A 72 -9.40 6.46 -16.18
N SER A 73 -10.28 6.09 -17.12
CA SER A 73 -11.69 6.47 -17.06
C SER A 73 -12.31 6.00 -15.73
N PRO A 74 -13.13 6.82 -15.07
CA PRO A 74 -13.79 6.45 -13.83
C PRO A 74 -14.58 5.15 -13.95
N PHE A 75 -14.54 4.33 -12.89
CA PHE A 75 -15.38 3.14 -12.82
C PHE A 75 -16.85 3.55 -12.70
N THR A 76 -17.73 2.75 -13.30
CA THR A 76 -19.17 2.88 -13.05
C THR A 76 -19.50 2.37 -11.65
N VAL A 77 -20.62 2.82 -11.08
CA VAL A 77 -21.11 2.35 -9.77
C VAL A 77 -21.22 0.82 -9.73
N LYS A 78 -21.75 0.20 -10.79
CA LYS A 78 -21.84 -1.26 -10.91
C LYS A 78 -20.46 -1.92 -10.85
N GLN A 79 -19.48 -1.40 -11.60
CA GLN A 79 -18.12 -1.93 -11.60
C GLN A 79 -17.46 -1.86 -10.22
N ILE A 80 -17.67 -0.75 -9.51
CA ILE A 80 -17.17 -0.58 -8.14
C ILE A 80 -17.79 -1.63 -7.20
N VAL A 81 -19.11 -1.79 -7.23
CA VAL A 81 -19.83 -2.73 -6.38
C VAL A 81 -19.44 -4.19 -6.67
N ASP A 82 -19.29 -4.55 -7.94
CA ASP A 82 -18.88 -5.91 -8.34
C ASP A 82 -17.44 -6.21 -7.89
N LEU A 83 -16.50 -5.30 -8.15
CA LEU A 83 -15.11 -5.44 -7.72
C LEU A 83 -14.99 -5.45 -6.18
N TYR A 84 -15.80 -4.66 -5.47
CA TYR A 84 -15.82 -4.64 -4.01
C TYR A 84 -16.27 -5.98 -3.41
N LYS A 85 -17.27 -6.65 -4.02
CA LYS A 85 -17.67 -8.01 -3.64
C LYS A 85 -16.55 -9.03 -3.90
N LEU A 86 -15.87 -8.94 -5.05
CA LEU A 86 -14.73 -9.79 -5.36
C LEU A 86 -13.58 -9.57 -4.38
N MET A 87 -13.26 -8.32 -4.03
CA MET A 87 -12.25 -8.01 -3.00
C MET A 87 -12.61 -8.57 -1.62
N SER A 88 -13.89 -8.52 -1.24
CA SER A 88 -14.34 -9.12 0.02
C SER A 88 -14.12 -10.63 0.06
N ARG A 89 -14.47 -11.33 -1.04
CA ARG A 89 -14.19 -12.77 -1.18
C ARG A 89 -12.69 -13.08 -1.16
N LEU A 90 -11.92 -12.36 -1.99
CA LEU A 90 -10.47 -12.50 -2.10
C LEU A 90 -9.77 -12.32 -0.75
N GLY A 91 -10.16 -11.29 0.01
CA GLY A 91 -9.57 -10.98 1.32
C GLY A 91 -9.93 -11.97 2.44
N GLY A 92 -10.87 -12.88 2.19
CA GLY A 92 -11.25 -13.95 3.11
C GLY A 92 -11.95 -13.48 4.39
N PRO A 93 -12.40 -14.43 5.23
CA PRO A 93 -13.15 -14.13 6.45
C PRO A 93 -12.33 -13.39 7.51
N LYS A 94 -10.99 -13.47 7.46
CA LYS A 94 -10.08 -12.74 8.34
C LYS A 94 -9.86 -11.28 7.91
N GLY A 95 -10.39 -10.87 6.74
CA GLY A 95 -10.31 -9.49 6.28
C GLY A 95 -8.88 -9.05 5.97
N LEU A 96 -8.15 -9.86 5.20
CA LEU A 96 -6.78 -9.53 4.81
C LEU A 96 -6.74 -8.31 3.89
N ILE A 97 -7.76 -8.12 3.06
CA ILE A 97 -8.09 -6.82 2.47
C ILE A 97 -9.04 -6.12 3.44
N ARG A 98 -8.49 -5.25 4.29
CA ARG A 98 -9.16 -4.79 5.50
C ARG A 98 -9.97 -3.52 5.33
N GLN A 99 -9.49 -2.59 4.51
CA GLN A 99 -10.19 -1.34 4.19
C GLN A 99 -10.13 -1.07 2.69
N SER A 100 -11.09 -0.34 2.14
CA SER A 100 -11.10 0.16 0.76
C SER A 100 -11.42 1.65 0.77
N GLU A 101 -10.62 2.43 0.03
CA GLU A 101 -10.68 3.90 -0.01
C GLU A 101 -11.42 4.39 -1.26
N PHE A 102 -12.37 5.30 -1.06
CA PHE A 102 -13.23 5.87 -2.11
C PHE A 102 -13.09 7.40 -2.16
N PHE A 103 -13.32 7.98 -3.34
CA PHE A 103 -13.72 9.39 -3.42
C PHE A 103 -15.16 9.56 -2.95
N PRO A 104 -15.54 10.71 -2.34
CA PRO A 104 -16.94 10.98 -1.95
C PRO A 104 -17.61 12.11 -2.75
N TYR A 105 -16.98 12.66 -3.79
CA TYR A 105 -17.34 14.00 -4.29
C TYR A 105 -18.50 14.06 -5.27
N THR A 106 -18.61 13.08 -6.18
CA THR A 106 -19.66 13.06 -7.19
C THR A 106 -20.89 12.28 -6.72
N ASP A 107 -22.03 12.42 -7.42
CA ASP A 107 -23.22 11.60 -7.13
C ASP A 107 -22.94 10.11 -7.37
N ALA A 108 -22.15 9.78 -8.39
CA ALA A 108 -21.74 8.41 -8.67
C ALA A 108 -20.86 7.84 -7.54
N ASP A 109 -19.90 8.64 -7.05
CA ASP A 109 -19.06 8.26 -5.91
C ASP A 109 -19.89 7.94 -4.66
N ARG A 110 -20.85 8.81 -4.32
CA ARG A 110 -21.76 8.63 -3.18
C ARG A 110 -22.64 7.40 -3.36
N ALA A 111 -23.24 7.23 -4.53
CA ALA A 111 -24.07 6.07 -4.84
C ALA A 111 -23.27 4.75 -4.74
N ALA A 112 -21.99 4.75 -5.14
CA ALA A 112 -21.13 3.59 -4.98
C ALA A 112 -20.82 3.29 -3.51
N ILE A 113 -20.50 4.31 -2.71
CA ILE A 113 -20.30 4.16 -1.26
C ILE A 113 -21.56 3.59 -0.59
N GLU A 114 -22.73 4.17 -0.84
CA GLU A 114 -24.01 3.73 -0.28
C GLU A 114 -24.33 2.29 -0.66
N GLN A 115 -24.14 1.91 -1.93
CA GLN A 115 -24.35 0.55 -2.38
C GLN A 115 -23.37 -0.43 -1.73
N CYS A 116 -22.08 -0.12 -1.66
CA CYS A 116 -21.09 -0.95 -0.98
C CYS A 116 -21.41 -1.15 0.51
N LEU A 117 -21.82 -0.08 1.21
CA LEU A 117 -22.25 -0.15 2.61
C LEU A 117 -23.49 -1.03 2.79
N SER A 118 -24.47 -0.94 1.88
CA SER A 118 -25.71 -1.72 1.95
C SER A 118 -25.52 -3.23 1.80
N LEU A 119 -24.36 -3.67 1.30
CA LEU A 119 -24.02 -5.09 1.25
C LEU A 119 -23.81 -5.71 2.64
N GLY A 120 -23.59 -4.90 3.68
CA GLY A 120 -23.40 -5.37 5.06
C GLY A 120 -22.13 -6.22 5.25
N LEU A 121 -21.15 -6.06 4.37
CA LEU A 121 -19.88 -6.80 4.43
C LEU A 121 -19.04 -6.30 5.62
N LYS A 122 -18.41 -7.24 6.33
CA LYS A 122 -17.49 -6.90 7.43
C LYS A 122 -16.19 -6.28 6.90
N PHE A 123 -15.67 -6.82 5.80
CA PHE A 123 -14.45 -6.35 5.14
C PHE A 123 -14.61 -6.39 3.61
N PRO A 124 -13.94 -5.49 2.87
CA PRO A 124 -13.13 -4.38 3.41
C PRO A 124 -14.00 -3.25 3.99
N GLU A 125 -13.60 -2.65 5.11
CA GLU A 125 -14.27 -1.46 5.67
C GLU A 125 -14.21 -0.28 4.67
N VAL A 126 -15.34 0.39 4.44
CA VAL A 126 -15.39 1.55 3.55
C VAL A 126 -14.77 2.76 4.26
N THR A 127 -13.78 3.36 3.60
CA THR A 127 -13.11 4.60 4.03
C THR A 127 -13.08 5.60 2.89
N THR A 128 -12.82 6.87 3.18
CA THR A 128 -12.79 7.93 2.16
C THR A 128 -11.48 8.68 2.15
N TRP A 129 -11.28 9.53 1.14
CA TRP A 129 -10.23 10.53 1.12
C TRP A 129 -10.80 11.91 0.83
N ILE A 130 -10.40 12.92 1.62
CA ILE A 130 -10.92 14.29 1.51
C ILE A 130 -9.83 15.35 1.34
N ARG A 131 -10.21 16.50 0.76
CA ARG A 131 -9.36 17.70 0.59
C ARG A 131 -9.20 18.50 1.88
N ALA A 132 -9.90 18.11 2.94
CA ALA A 132 -9.84 18.71 4.26
C ALA A 132 -10.46 20.13 4.34
N ALA A 133 -11.56 20.37 3.61
CA ALA A 133 -12.43 21.51 3.85
C ALA A 133 -13.53 21.15 4.89
N GLU A 134 -14.03 22.13 5.63
CA GLU A 134 -15.09 21.94 6.64
C GLU A 134 -16.34 21.23 6.08
N GLN A 135 -16.71 21.57 4.84
CA GLN A 135 -17.84 20.97 4.12
C GLN A 135 -17.63 19.48 3.82
N ASP A 136 -16.38 19.04 3.62
CA ASP A 136 -16.07 17.64 3.34
C ASP A 136 -16.40 16.77 4.57
N PHE A 137 -16.14 17.25 5.78
CA PHE A 137 -16.41 16.47 7.01
C PHE A 137 -17.91 16.27 7.26
N SER A 138 -18.73 17.27 6.93
CA SER A 138 -20.19 17.16 7.01
C SER A 138 -20.71 16.06 6.08
N LEU A 139 -20.13 15.97 4.87
CA LEU A 139 -20.44 14.91 3.91
C LEU A 139 -20.02 13.52 4.43
N ILE A 140 -18.80 13.37 4.96
CA ILE A 140 -18.32 12.09 5.52
C ILE A 140 -19.22 11.61 6.66
N LYS A 141 -19.63 12.53 7.54
CA LYS A 141 -20.54 12.22 8.64
C LYS A 141 -21.92 11.79 8.14
N ALA A 142 -22.46 12.47 7.12
CA ALA A 142 -23.75 12.11 6.52
C ALA A 142 -23.74 10.72 5.88
N LEU A 143 -22.60 10.32 5.29
CA LEU A 143 -22.39 8.98 4.73
C LEU A 143 -22.14 7.89 5.79
N GLY A 144 -22.03 8.25 7.08
CA GLY A 144 -21.77 7.29 8.16
C GLY A 144 -20.36 6.69 8.15
N ILE A 145 -19.40 7.32 7.46
CA ILE A 145 -18.03 6.83 7.33
C ILE A 145 -17.23 7.14 8.61
N LYS A 146 -16.54 6.13 9.14
CA LYS A 146 -15.81 6.20 10.41
C LYS A 146 -14.36 6.66 10.27
N GLU A 147 -13.75 6.48 9.11
CA GLU A 147 -12.35 6.81 8.85
C GLU A 147 -12.21 7.53 7.50
N THR A 148 -11.47 8.64 7.49
CA THR A 148 -11.15 9.37 6.27
C THR A 148 -9.68 9.76 6.20
N GLY A 149 -9.12 9.66 5.00
CA GLY A 149 -7.81 10.14 4.63
C GLY A 149 -7.75 11.66 4.56
N ILE A 150 -6.69 12.23 5.11
CA ILE A 150 -6.38 13.67 5.11
C ILE A 150 -4.96 13.83 4.59
N LEU A 151 -4.79 14.64 3.53
CA LEU A 151 -3.48 14.91 2.96
C LEU A 151 -2.66 15.87 3.84
N VAL A 152 -1.50 15.43 4.31
CA VAL A 152 -0.57 16.21 5.13
C VAL A 152 0.85 16.08 4.57
N SER A 153 1.27 17.04 3.75
CA SER A 153 2.54 16.91 3.04
C SER A 153 3.74 17.02 3.96
N ALA A 154 4.65 16.05 3.87
CA ALA A 154 5.78 15.92 4.77
C ALA A 154 7.08 16.53 4.22
N SER A 155 7.25 16.58 2.89
CA SER A 155 8.49 17.06 2.30
C SER A 155 8.54 18.58 2.17
N ASP A 156 9.75 19.13 2.28
CA ASP A 156 9.99 20.56 2.11
C ASP A 156 9.70 21.02 0.67
N TYR A 157 9.70 20.11 -0.31
CA TYR A 157 9.20 20.41 -1.66
C TYR A 157 7.74 20.87 -1.60
N HIS A 158 6.89 20.17 -0.86
CA HIS A 158 5.48 20.51 -0.75
C HIS A 158 5.26 21.68 0.20
N ILE A 159 5.87 21.65 1.39
CA ILE A 159 5.72 22.69 2.42
C ILE A 159 6.15 24.06 1.89
N PHE A 160 7.39 24.17 1.39
CA PHE A 160 7.94 25.47 0.99
C PHE A 160 7.60 25.87 -0.44
N ARG A 161 7.59 24.94 -1.42
CA ARG A 161 7.39 25.32 -2.84
C ARG A 161 5.94 25.24 -3.31
N LYS A 162 5.17 24.25 -2.84
CA LYS A 162 3.77 24.06 -3.27
C LYS A 162 2.83 24.93 -2.44
N MET A 163 3.02 24.96 -1.11
CA MET A 163 2.12 25.68 -0.20
C MET A 163 2.65 27.04 0.26
N ASN A 164 3.94 27.33 0.07
CA ASN A 164 4.58 28.56 0.56
C ASN A 164 4.40 28.76 2.08
N LEU A 165 4.57 27.68 2.85
CA LEU A 165 4.49 27.69 4.31
C LEU A 165 5.85 27.35 4.93
N THR A 166 6.06 27.76 6.19
CA THR A 166 7.12 27.15 7.02
C THR A 166 6.66 25.79 7.56
N ARG A 167 7.59 25.03 8.16
CA ARG A 167 7.25 23.73 8.75
C ARG A 167 6.27 23.89 9.92
N GLY A 168 6.45 24.93 10.74
CA GLY A 168 5.53 25.26 11.84
C GLY A 168 4.12 25.56 11.33
N GLN A 169 4.02 26.45 10.35
CA GLN A 169 2.73 26.82 9.75
C GLN A 169 2.00 25.62 9.11
N ALA A 170 2.74 24.75 8.41
CA ALA A 170 2.18 23.53 7.84
C ALA A 170 1.66 22.58 8.94
N MET A 171 2.46 22.34 9.99
CA MET A 171 2.07 21.50 11.11
C MET A 171 0.81 22.05 11.81
N ASP A 172 0.78 23.34 12.14
CA ASP A 172 -0.37 23.97 12.80
C ASP A 172 -1.64 23.83 11.96
N LYS A 173 -1.53 24.09 10.65
CA LYS A 173 -2.64 23.91 9.70
C LYS A 173 -3.15 22.47 9.69
N TYR A 174 -2.26 21.48 9.62
CA TYR A 174 -2.65 20.07 9.61
C TYR A 174 -3.29 19.65 10.93
N LEU A 175 -2.72 20.04 12.07
CA LEU A 175 -3.26 19.72 13.39
C LEU A 175 -4.65 20.35 13.60
N GLY A 176 -4.92 21.54 13.04
CA GLY A 176 -6.26 22.14 13.05
C GLY A 176 -7.30 21.24 12.39
N VAL A 177 -7.07 20.88 11.12
CA VAL A 177 -7.95 20.00 10.35
C VAL A 177 -8.16 18.63 11.03
N ILE A 178 -7.09 18.08 11.61
CA ILE A 178 -7.16 16.78 12.30
C ILE A 178 -8.03 16.88 13.56
N LYS A 179 -7.92 17.98 14.33
CA LYS A 179 -8.79 18.23 15.47
C LYS A 179 -10.26 18.35 15.08
N ASP A 180 -10.55 18.98 13.93
CA ASP A 180 -11.92 19.07 13.41
C ASP A 180 -12.50 17.68 13.11
N ALA A 181 -11.71 16.80 12.49
CA ALA A 181 -12.10 15.40 12.26
C ALA A 181 -12.40 14.66 13.57
N LEU A 182 -11.52 14.79 14.56
CA LEU A 182 -11.66 14.16 15.88
C LEU A 182 -12.88 14.69 16.64
N ALA A 183 -13.16 15.99 16.57
CA ALA A 183 -14.33 16.61 17.20
C ALA A 183 -15.67 16.07 16.63
N LEU A 184 -15.64 15.58 15.40
CA LEU A 184 -16.78 14.92 14.75
C LEU A 184 -16.84 13.40 14.98
N GLY A 185 -15.89 12.84 15.73
CA GLY A 185 -15.77 11.40 15.97
C GLY A 185 -15.26 10.62 14.77
N ILE A 186 -14.69 11.29 13.76
CA ILE A 186 -14.14 10.67 12.56
C ILE A 186 -12.67 10.35 12.82
N ARG A 187 -12.28 9.11 12.55
CA ARG A 187 -10.89 8.66 12.64
C ARG A 187 -10.05 9.25 11.50
N PRO A 188 -9.04 10.07 11.77
CA PRO A 188 -8.19 10.62 10.72
C PRO A 188 -7.11 9.61 10.33
N ARG A 189 -6.94 9.41 9.01
CA ARG A 189 -5.78 8.77 8.41
C ARG A 189 -4.92 9.84 7.75
N CYS A 190 -3.82 10.18 8.39
CA CYS A 190 -2.92 11.26 7.98
C CYS A 190 -1.95 10.76 6.91
N HIS A 191 -2.09 11.24 5.68
CA HIS A 191 -1.24 10.84 4.55
C HIS A 191 0.00 11.72 4.51
N PHE A 192 1.12 11.20 4.99
CA PHE A 192 2.42 11.88 4.99
C PHE A 192 2.95 11.89 3.56
N GLU A 193 2.44 12.82 2.73
CA GLU A 193 2.78 12.94 1.31
C GLU A 193 4.29 13.16 1.15
N ASP A 194 4.91 12.37 0.28
CA ASP A 194 6.30 12.49 -0.11
C ASP A 194 7.31 12.29 1.05
N VAL A 195 6.98 11.38 1.98
CA VAL A 195 7.81 11.10 3.17
C VAL A 195 9.23 10.64 2.80
N THR A 196 9.40 10.01 1.63
CA THR A 196 10.71 9.52 1.15
C THR A 196 11.64 10.63 0.65
N ARG A 197 11.19 11.89 0.72
CA ARG A 197 12.01 13.11 0.51
C ARG A 197 11.87 14.12 1.66
N ALA A 198 11.27 13.71 2.77
CA ALA A 198 11.00 14.60 3.90
C ALA A 198 12.16 14.65 4.90
N ASP A 199 12.24 15.75 5.65
CA ASP A 199 13.14 15.81 6.80
C ASP A 199 12.59 14.96 7.94
N PHE A 200 13.17 13.78 8.08
CA PHE A 200 12.67 12.77 9.00
C PHE A 200 12.72 13.21 10.47
N TYR A 201 13.86 13.78 10.90
CA TYR A 201 14.07 14.16 12.29
C TYR A 201 13.56 15.58 12.59
N GLY A 202 13.59 16.48 11.60
CA GLY A 202 13.17 17.87 11.75
C GLY A 202 11.67 18.09 11.60
N PHE A 203 10.95 17.20 10.90
CA PHE A 203 9.51 17.36 10.66
C PHE A 203 8.70 16.08 10.91
N VAL A 204 9.06 14.95 10.28
CA VAL A 204 8.24 13.72 10.30
C VAL A 204 8.02 13.16 11.71
N VAL A 205 9.10 12.93 12.46
CA VAL A 205 9.00 12.42 13.85
C VAL A 205 8.32 13.42 14.79
N PRO A 206 8.68 14.73 14.80
CA PRO A 206 7.94 15.72 15.58
C PRO A 206 6.45 15.77 15.28
N PHE A 207 6.06 15.69 14.00
CA PHE A 207 4.65 15.70 13.63
C PHE A 207 3.93 14.44 14.10
N ALA A 208 4.52 13.26 13.91
CA ALA A 208 3.98 11.99 14.42
C ALA A 208 3.81 12.00 15.94
N ASN A 209 4.72 12.62 16.70
CA ASN A 209 4.58 12.80 18.15
C ASN A 209 3.32 13.58 18.53
N GLU A 210 3.03 14.68 17.81
CA GLU A 210 1.80 15.45 18.04
C GLU A 210 0.54 14.65 17.70
N LEU A 211 0.58 13.84 16.65
CA LEU A 211 -0.54 12.94 16.31
C LEU A 211 -0.76 11.88 17.38
N VAL A 212 0.30 11.27 17.91
CA VAL A 212 0.19 10.32 19.03
C VAL A 212 -0.36 11.00 20.28
N ARG A 213 0.03 12.24 20.56
CA ARG A 213 -0.54 13.03 21.67
C ARG A 213 -2.03 13.29 21.47
N LEU A 214 -2.44 13.78 20.30
CA LEU A 214 -3.85 14.03 19.97
C LEU A 214 -4.69 12.75 20.02
N SER A 215 -4.14 11.63 19.57
CA SER A 215 -4.79 10.33 19.62
C SER A 215 -5.09 9.92 21.07
N LYS A 216 -4.13 10.07 21.99
CA LYS A 216 -4.32 9.81 23.43
C LYS A 216 -5.33 10.76 24.08
N GLU A 217 -5.28 12.04 23.73
CA GLU A 217 -6.18 13.07 24.30
C GLU A 217 -7.63 12.88 23.84
N SER A 218 -7.85 12.53 22.58
CA SER A 218 -9.18 12.30 22.00
C SER A 218 -9.73 10.91 22.29
N GLY A 219 -8.87 9.93 22.60
CA GLY A 219 -9.25 8.52 22.70
C GLY A 219 -9.56 7.86 21.35
N ILE A 220 -9.26 8.51 20.23
CA ILE A 220 -9.45 8.00 18.87
C ILE A 220 -8.07 7.75 18.24
N ASP A 221 -7.87 6.54 17.72
CA ASP A 221 -6.62 6.18 17.04
C ASP A 221 -6.41 7.05 15.79
N ILE A 222 -5.27 7.73 15.68
CA ILE A 222 -4.89 8.44 14.46
C ILE A 222 -3.99 7.51 13.64
N LYS A 223 -4.39 7.21 12.40
CA LYS A 223 -3.55 6.44 11.47
C LYS A 223 -2.59 7.35 10.73
N ILE A 224 -1.38 6.87 10.45
CA ILE A 224 -0.37 7.53 9.65
C ILE A 224 -0.07 6.65 8.43
N ARG A 225 -0.34 7.19 7.24
CA ARG A 225 0.02 6.58 5.96
C ARG A 225 1.30 7.20 5.46
N LEU A 226 2.32 6.38 5.27
CA LEU A 226 3.65 6.74 4.77
C LEU A 226 3.62 6.67 3.25
N CYS A 227 3.55 7.84 2.60
CA CYS A 227 3.41 7.92 1.16
C CYS A 227 4.79 8.05 0.49
N ASP A 228 5.27 6.96 -0.11
CA ASP A 228 6.35 6.99 -1.10
C ASP A 228 5.79 7.42 -2.46
N THR A 229 5.38 8.70 -2.51
CA THR A 229 4.60 9.32 -3.59
C THR A 229 5.21 9.13 -4.97
N LEU A 230 6.53 9.02 -5.06
CA LEU A 230 7.28 8.92 -6.32
C LEU A 230 8.14 7.64 -6.40
N GLY A 231 7.91 6.66 -5.54
CA GLY A 231 8.62 5.37 -5.58
C GLY A 231 10.11 5.44 -5.20
N TYR A 232 10.53 6.44 -4.42
CA TYR A 232 11.93 6.64 -4.05
C TYR A 232 12.44 5.74 -2.92
N GLY A 233 11.54 5.05 -2.22
CA GLY A 233 11.86 4.13 -1.14
C GLY A 233 12.84 3.04 -1.59
N VAL A 234 13.74 2.67 -0.69
CA VAL A 234 14.76 1.64 -0.89
C VAL A 234 14.90 0.78 0.36
N THR A 235 15.08 -0.52 0.15
CA THR A 235 15.09 -1.56 1.20
C THR A 235 16.47 -2.15 1.47
N TYR A 236 17.51 -1.72 0.75
CA TYR A 236 18.86 -2.24 0.96
C TYR A 236 19.33 -1.94 2.39
N PRO A 237 19.97 -2.90 3.10
CA PRO A 237 20.57 -2.65 4.41
C PRO A 237 21.53 -1.47 4.38
N GLY A 238 21.49 -0.61 5.41
CA GLY A 238 22.41 0.53 5.52
C GLY A 238 22.04 1.77 4.69
N VAL A 239 20.93 1.76 3.95
CA VAL A 239 20.45 2.93 3.22
C VAL A 239 20.09 4.05 4.18
N ALA A 240 20.52 5.27 3.84
CA ALA A 240 20.24 6.47 4.61
C ALA A 240 18.81 6.99 4.38
N LEU A 241 18.28 7.67 5.40
CA LEU A 241 17.10 8.52 5.26
C LEU A 241 17.38 9.67 4.27
N PRO A 242 16.36 10.20 3.57
CA PRO A 242 14.94 9.86 3.72
C PRO A 242 14.48 8.68 2.85
N ARG A 243 15.37 7.98 2.13
CA ARG A 243 14.97 6.90 1.22
C ARG A 243 14.83 5.52 1.87
N SER A 244 15.31 5.35 3.10
CA SER A 244 15.30 4.08 3.83
C SER A 244 13.89 3.70 4.31
N VAL A 245 13.26 2.70 3.70
CA VAL A 245 11.91 2.24 4.09
C VAL A 245 11.94 1.73 5.53
N GLN A 246 12.86 0.81 5.82
CA GLN A 246 13.05 0.25 7.15
C GLN A 246 13.39 1.33 8.19
N GLY A 247 14.20 2.33 7.82
CA GLY A 247 14.56 3.44 8.72
C GLY A 247 13.36 4.32 9.06
N ILE A 248 12.47 4.60 8.09
CA ILE A 248 11.25 5.37 8.30
C ILE A 248 10.31 4.62 9.25
N VAL A 249 9.99 3.35 8.94
CA VAL A 249 9.05 2.55 9.73
C VAL A 249 9.58 2.32 11.15
N TYR A 250 10.87 1.97 11.28
CA TYR A 250 11.52 1.83 12.58
C TYR A 250 11.46 3.13 13.38
N GLY A 251 11.80 4.26 12.76
CA GLY A 251 11.82 5.54 13.46
C GLY A 251 10.44 5.96 13.96
N LEU A 252 9.36 5.67 13.22
CA LEU A 252 8.00 6.00 13.69
C LEU A 252 7.51 5.06 14.79
N THR A 253 7.82 3.78 14.71
CA THR A 253 7.44 2.81 15.77
C THR A 253 8.25 3.02 17.05
N HIS A 254 9.54 3.35 16.95
CA HIS A 254 10.44 3.42 18.11
C HIS A 254 10.64 4.83 18.65
N LEU A 255 10.79 5.84 17.78
CA LEU A 255 11.07 7.21 18.22
C LEU A 255 9.78 7.99 18.49
N ALA A 256 8.75 7.78 17.66
CA ALA A 256 7.44 8.41 17.83
C ALA A 256 6.41 7.53 18.57
N GLU A 257 6.77 6.28 18.90
CA GLU A 257 5.91 5.32 19.61
C GLU A 257 4.54 5.14 18.91
N VAL A 258 4.49 5.26 17.58
CA VAL A 258 3.25 5.03 16.81
C VAL A 258 2.93 3.53 16.82
N PRO A 259 1.72 3.11 17.24
CA PRO A 259 1.33 1.71 17.18
C PRO A 259 1.41 1.15 15.75
N SER A 260 1.91 -0.07 15.58
CA SER A 260 2.00 -0.74 14.28
C SER A 260 0.68 -0.79 13.52
N SER A 261 -0.43 -1.01 14.23
CA SER A 261 -1.80 -1.02 13.70
C SER A 261 -2.27 0.33 13.16
N CYS A 262 -1.60 1.41 13.54
CA CYS A 262 -1.85 2.77 13.07
C CYS A 262 -0.88 3.19 11.96
N LEU A 263 0.06 2.33 11.55
CA LEU A 263 0.97 2.60 10.45
C LEU A 263 0.56 1.87 9.19
N GLU A 264 0.53 2.62 8.09
CA GLU A 264 0.25 2.12 6.77
C GLU A 264 1.31 2.58 5.78
N TRP A 265 1.82 1.68 4.93
CA TRP A 265 2.73 2.05 3.85
C TRP A 265 1.98 2.17 2.53
N HIS A 266 2.22 3.25 1.78
CA HIS A 266 1.63 3.47 0.46
C HIS A 266 2.74 3.92 -0.49
N GLY A 267 3.05 3.11 -1.50
CA GLY A 267 4.13 3.41 -2.44
C GLY A 267 3.71 3.31 -3.90
N HIS A 268 4.39 4.09 -4.74
CA HIS A 268 4.30 3.98 -6.19
C HIS A 268 5.46 3.18 -6.79
N ASN A 269 5.28 2.72 -8.03
CA ASN A 269 6.17 1.75 -8.67
C ASN A 269 7.21 2.34 -9.63
N ASP A 270 7.51 3.64 -9.54
CA ASP A 270 8.36 4.34 -10.52
C ASP A 270 9.77 3.74 -10.68
N PHE A 271 10.24 2.98 -9.68
CA PHE A 271 11.54 2.31 -9.67
C PHE A 271 11.46 0.76 -9.55
N TYR A 272 10.31 0.14 -9.84
CA TYR A 272 10.10 -1.32 -9.75
C TYR A 272 10.29 -1.91 -8.34
N LYS A 273 10.09 -1.10 -7.30
CA LYS A 273 10.34 -1.50 -5.90
C LYS A 273 9.08 -1.58 -5.06
N VAL A 274 7.90 -1.38 -5.62
CA VAL A 274 6.69 -1.17 -4.81
C VAL A 274 6.33 -2.36 -3.93
N VAL A 275 6.45 -3.59 -4.47
CA VAL A 275 6.17 -4.82 -3.72
C VAL A 275 7.21 -5.01 -2.63
N THR A 276 8.51 -4.93 -2.96
CA THR A 276 9.58 -5.13 -1.98
C THR A 276 9.62 -4.05 -0.90
N ASN A 277 9.31 -2.79 -1.24
CA ASN A 277 9.13 -1.70 -0.28
C ASN A 277 7.95 -1.99 0.66
N SER A 278 6.81 -2.46 0.14
CA SER A 278 5.63 -2.80 0.93
C SER A 278 5.89 -3.99 1.87
N THR A 279 6.49 -5.07 1.36
CA THR A 279 6.94 -6.21 2.17
C THR A 279 7.91 -5.76 3.28
N THR A 280 8.86 -4.88 2.95
CA THR A 280 9.79 -4.34 3.96
C THR A 280 9.08 -3.52 5.02
N ALA A 281 8.06 -2.72 4.66
CA ALA A 281 7.29 -1.99 5.66
C ALA A 281 6.61 -2.94 6.67
N TRP A 282 6.02 -4.05 6.21
CA TRP A 282 5.50 -5.09 7.11
C TRP A 282 6.59 -5.65 8.04
N LEU A 283 7.73 -6.05 7.49
CA LEU A 283 8.84 -6.66 8.26
C LEU A 283 9.40 -5.74 9.35
N TYR A 284 9.27 -4.42 9.19
CA TYR A 284 9.85 -3.43 10.11
C TYR A 284 8.85 -2.72 11.02
N GLY A 285 7.55 -3.05 10.94
CA GLY A 285 6.58 -2.63 11.95
C GLY A 285 5.32 -1.94 11.45
N CYS A 286 5.10 -1.79 10.15
CA CYS A 286 3.78 -1.40 9.63
C CYS A 286 2.85 -2.62 9.68
N SER A 287 1.62 -2.45 10.14
CA SER A 287 0.61 -3.49 9.99
C SER A 287 -0.10 -3.41 8.64
N ALA A 288 -0.29 -2.22 8.08
CA ALA A 288 -0.99 -2.06 6.82
C ALA A 288 -0.05 -1.73 5.66
N VAL A 289 -0.33 -2.29 4.48
CA VAL A 289 0.21 -1.81 3.19
C VAL A 289 -0.96 -1.50 2.28
N ASN A 290 -0.90 -0.34 1.63
CA ASN A 290 -1.93 0.11 0.71
C ASN A 290 -1.57 -0.29 -0.72
N ALA A 291 -2.56 -0.83 -1.41
CA ALA A 291 -2.42 -1.46 -2.71
C ALA A 291 -3.67 -1.21 -3.57
N THR A 292 -3.61 -1.61 -4.82
CA THR A 292 -4.73 -1.60 -5.76
C THR A 292 -4.79 -2.91 -6.53
N LEU A 293 -5.96 -3.24 -7.05
CA LEU A 293 -6.12 -4.36 -7.98
C LEU A 293 -5.23 -4.12 -9.20
N LEU A 294 -4.41 -5.11 -9.57
CA LEU A 294 -3.53 -5.07 -10.74
C LEU A 294 -2.46 -3.96 -10.67
N GLY A 295 -2.23 -3.38 -9.49
CA GLY A 295 -1.26 -2.29 -9.31
C GLY A 295 -1.65 -0.99 -10.01
N LEU A 296 -2.93 -0.77 -10.31
CA LEU A 296 -3.42 0.48 -10.91
C LEU A 296 -3.09 1.72 -10.06
N GLY A 297 -2.89 2.86 -10.70
CA GLY A 297 -2.58 4.11 -10.01
C GLY A 297 -1.83 5.10 -10.88
N GLU A 298 -1.53 6.27 -10.32
CA GLU A 298 -0.79 7.30 -11.04
C GLU A 298 0.54 6.78 -11.64
N ARG A 299 0.85 7.25 -12.85
CA ARG A 299 2.09 6.98 -13.60
C ARG A 299 2.33 5.48 -13.84
N THR A 300 3.12 4.84 -12.98
CA THR A 300 3.55 3.43 -13.05
C THR A 300 2.77 2.54 -12.09
N GLY A 301 1.82 3.13 -11.34
CA GLY A 301 0.90 2.39 -10.50
C GLY A 301 1.28 2.29 -9.03
N ASN A 302 0.41 1.64 -8.27
CA ASN A 302 0.55 1.32 -6.85
C ASN A 302 1.06 -0.11 -6.66
N CYS A 303 1.17 -0.56 -5.42
CA CYS A 303 1.42 -1.96 -5.11
C CYS A 303 0.23 -2.82 -5.59
N PRO A 304 0.44 -3.95 -6.30
CA PRO A 304 -0.65 -4.84 -6.65
C PRO A 304 -1.15 -5.63 -5.43
N ILE A 305 -2.48 -5.69 -5.24
CA ILE A 305 -3.11 -6.45 -4.14
C ILE A 305 -2.73 -7.92 -4.25
N GLU A 306 -2.87 -8.51 -5.43
CA GLU A 306 -2.58 -9.93 -5.67
C GLU A 306 -1.14 -10.30 -5.31
N ALA A 307 -0.18 -9.41 -5.56
CA ALA A 307 1.21 -9.61 -5.16
C ALA A 307 1.35 -9.62 -3.63
N MET A 308 0.69 -8.70 -2.93
CA MET A 308 0.79 -8.62 -1.47
C MET A 308 0.07 -9.77 -0.75
N LEU A 309 -0.97 -10.36 -1.34
CA LEU A 309 -1.62 -11.56 -0.77
C LEU A 309 -0.71 -12.79 -0.89
N ILE A 310 0.02 -12.93 -2.01
CA ILE A 310 1.03 -13.98 -2.18
C ILE A 310 2.22 -13.75 -1.23
N GLU A 311 2.71 -12.51 -1.09
CA GLU A 311 3.73 -12.14 -0.10
C GLU A 311 3.28 -12.47 1.33
N TYR A 312 2.04 -12.18 1.70
CA TYR A 312 1.48 -12.54 2.99
C TYR A 312 1.57 -14.06 3.22
N ALA A 313 1.10 -14.86 2.28
CA ALA A 313 1.12 -16.31 2.41
C ALA A 313 2.54 -16.88 2.52
N GLN A 314 3.49 -16.33 1.77
CA GLN A 314 4.91 -16.67 1.86
C GLN A 314 5.51 -16.33 3.25
N LEU A 315 5.19 -15.16 3.79
CA LEU A 315 5.72 -14.71 5.08
C LEU A 315 5.08 -15.44 6.28
N ARG A 316 3.80 -15.76 6.18
CA ARG A 316 3.01 -16.31 7.30
C ARG A 316 2.91 -17.84 7.27
N GLY A 317 3.19 -18.46 6.12
CA GLY A 317 3.06 -19.91 5.93
C GLY A 317 1.60 -20.39 5.92
N THR A 318 0.64 -19.48 5.74
CA THR A 318 -0.80 -19.76 5.69
C THR A 318 -1.48 -18.75 4.77
N ASP A 319 -2.55 -19.18 4.10
CA ASP A 319 -3.40 -18.30 3.32
C ASP A 319 -4.42 -17.53 4.19
N ASP A 320 -4.60 -17.91 5.47
CA ASP A 320 -5.57 -17.29 6.37
C ASP A 320 -6.98 -17.10 5.77
N GLY A 321 -7.35 -17.99 4.84
CA GLY A 321 -8.63 -17.99 4.13
C GLY A 321 -8.71 -17.08 2.90
N ILE A 322 -7.59 -16.66 2.31
CA ILE A 322 -7.55 -15.98 1.00
C ILE A 322 -8.19 -16.90 -0.06
N ASP A 323 -9.15 -16.36 -0.82
CA ASP A 323 -9.75 -17.05 -1.97
C ASP A 323 -8.95 -16.73 -3.25
N PHE A 324 -7.78 -17.35 -3.40
CA PHE A 324 -6.85 -17.08 -4.51
C PHE A 324 -7.45 -17.20 -5.93
N PRO A 325 -8.39 -18.12 -6.23
CA PRO A 325 -9.07 -18.17 -7.53
C PRO A 325 -9.75 -16.85 -7.94
N VAL A 326 -10.15 -16.02 -6.97
CA VAL A 326 -10.76 -14.71 -7.23
C VAL A 326 -9.79 -13.74 -7.93
N ILE A 327 -8.47 -13.94 -7.82
CA ILE A 327 -7.48 -13.18 -8.60
C ILE A 327 -7.74 -13.33 -10.10
N THR A 328 -8.07 -14.54 -10.56
CA THR A 328 -8.42 -14.81 -11.96
C THR A 328 -9.77 -14.22 -12.33
N GLU A 329 -10.79 -14.35 -11.46
CA GLU A 329 -12.10 -13.72 -11.66
C GLU A 329 -11.98 -12.20 -11.84
N ILE A 330 -11.14 -11.55 -11.02
CA ILE A 330 -10.86 -10.11 -11.13
C ILE A 330 -10.15 -9.80 -12.44
N ALA A 331 -9.11 -10.54 -12.82
CA ALA A 331 -8.41 -10.33 -14.09
C ALA A 331 -9.38 -10.40 -15.28
N GLU A 332 -10.25 -11.42 -15.30
CA GLU A 332 -11.27 -11.57 -16.33
C GLU A 332 -12.30 -10.43 -16.32
N TYR A 333 -12.71 -9.96 -15.14
CA TYR A 333 -13.60 -8.80 -15.01
C TYR A 333 -12.96 -7.54 -15.60
N PHE A 334 -11.68 -7.31 -15.32
CA PHE A 334 -10.92 -6.20 -15.89
C PHE A 334 -10.86 -6.26 -17.42
N GLU A 335 -10.64 -7.44 -18.01
CA GLU A 335 -10.60 -7.60 -19.46
C GLU A 335 -11.99 -7.47 -20.10
N LYS A 336 -13.00 -8.18 -19.58
CA LYS A 336 -14.32 -8.35 -20.22
C LYS A 336 -15.28 -7.19 -19.94
N GLU A 337 -15.38 -6.76 -18.69
CA GLU A 337 -16.38 -5.77 -18.26
C GLU A 337 -15.82 -4.34 -18.23
N ILE A 338 -14.52 -4.20 -18.02
CA ILE A 338 -13.85 -2.89 -17.94
C ILE A 338 -13.11 -2.57 -19.24
N GLY A 339 -12.71 -3.58 -20.02
CA GLY A 339 -11.93 -3.39 -21.24
C GLY A 339 -10.48 -2.96 -20.97
N TYR A 340 -9.93 -3.31 -19.81
CA TYR A 340 -8.54 -3.03 -19.47
C TYR A 340 -7.61 -4.07 -20.11
N PRO A 341 -6.64 -3.66 -20.96
CA PRO A 341 -5.69 -4.59 -21.55
C PRO A 341 -4.63 -4.98 -20.53
N ILE A 342 -4.72 -6.19 -19.97
CA ILE A 342 -3.70 -6.73 -19.07
C ILE A 342 -2.51 -7.20 -19.92
N PRO A 343 -1.26 -6.74 -19.65
CA PRO A 343 -0.10 -7.32 -20.28
C PRO A 343 -0.04 -8.83 -20.05
N PHE A 344 0.14 -9.60 -21.12
CA PHE A 344 0.01 -11.06 -21.06
C PHE A 344 0.99 -11.73 -20.07
N ASN A 345 2.10 -11.08 -19.74
CA ASN A 345 3.14 -11.58 -18.84
C ASN A 345 3.11 -10.93 -17.46
N THR A 346 2.04 -10.21 -17.11
CA THR A 346 1.87 -9.67 -15.74
C THR A 346 1.79 -10.84 -14.74
N PRO A 347 2.56 -10.84 -13.64
CA PRO A 347 2.50 -11.89 -12.63
C PRO A 347 1.07 -12.14 -12.14
N PHE A 348 0.70 -13.43 -11.99
CA PHE A 348 -0.59 -13.92 -11.47
C PHE A 348 -1.85 -13.64 -12.32
N VAL A 349 -1.91 -12.51 -13.01
CA VAL A 349 -3.11 -12.07 -13.75
C VAL A 349 -2.95 -12.14 -15.27
N GLY A 350 -1.73 -12.07 -15.82
CA GLY A 350 -1.49 -12.08 -17.26
C GLY A 350 -1.78 -13.43 -17.91
N SER A 351 -2.39 -13.47 -19.09
CA SER A 351 -2.79 -14.72 -19.76
C SER A 351 -1.68 -15.75 -20.00
N ASN A 352 -0.41 -15.33 -19.99
CA ASN A 352 0.76 -16.16 -20.23
C ASN A 352 1.70 -16.25 -19.01
N PHE A 353 1.31 -15.81 -17.81
CA PHE A 353 2.25 -15.79 -16.66
C PHE A 353 2.75 -17.19 -16.27
N ASN A 354 1.95 -18.23 -16.50
CA ASN A 354 2.25 -19.65 -16.25
C ASN A 354 2.32 -20.48 -17.55
N ALA A 355 2.62 -19.84 -18.68
CA ALA A 355 2.70 -20.49 -19.98
C ALA A 355 4.16 -20.63 -20.46
N THR A 356 4.52 -21.79 -21.02
CA THR A 356 5.87 -22.06 -21.54
C THR A 356 5.89 -22.29 -23.05
N ARG A 357 7.02 -21.99 -23.70
CA ARG A 357 7.24 -22.18 -25.16
C ARG A 357 8.35 -23.15 -25.51
N ALA A 358 9.35 -23.27 -24.64
CA ALA A 358 10.53 -24.09 -24.95
C ALA A 358 10.15 -25.58 -24.95
N GLY A 359 10.53 -26.32 -26.00
CA GLY A 359 10.25 -27.76 -26.09
C GLY A 359 10.78 -28.57 -24.91
N ILE A 360 11.93 -28.16 -24.35
CA ILE A 360 12.49 -28.74 -23.12
C ILE A 360 11.62 -28.49 -21.89
N HIS A 361 10.94 -27.35 -21.82
CA HIS A 361 10.03 -27.05 -20.70
C HIS A 361 8.72 -27.81 -20.84
N ALA A 362 8.20 -27.95 -22.06
CA ALA A 362 7.02 -28.75 -22.33
C ALA A 362 7.24 -30.23 -22.01
N ASP A 363 8.42 -30.78 -22.35
CA ASP A 363 8.82 -32.14 -21.94
C ASP A 363 8.92 -32.27 -20.41
N GLY A 364 9.42 -31.24 -19.72
CA GLY A 364 9.40 -31.17 -18.26
C GLY A 364 7.97 -31.23 -17.70
N LEU A 365 7.07 -30.36 -18.16
CA LEU A 365 5.67 -30.32 -17.70
C LEU A 365 4.91 -31.64 -17.97
N LEU A 366 5.24 -32.36 -19.06
CA LEU A 366 4.66 -33.67 -19.34
C LEU A 366 5.09 -34.75 -18.34
N LYS A 367 6.30 -34.63 -17.78
CA LYS A 367 6.85 -35.59 -16.82
C LYS A 367 6.38 -35.29 -15.40
N ASP A 368 6.47 -34.02 -15.03
CA ASP A 368 6.06 -33.50 -13.73
C ASP A 368 5.84 -31.98 -13.85
N GLU A 369 4.62 -31.55 -13.54
CA GLU A 369 4.23 -30.14 -13.62
C GLU A 369 5.08 -29.25 -12.69
N GLU A 370 5.56 -29.78 -11.55
CA GLU A 370 6.38 -29.04 -10.58
C GLU A 370 7.74 -28.59 -11.13
N ILE A 371 8.23 -29.21 -12.21
CA ILE A 371 9.54 -28.86 -12.80
C ILE A 371 9.54 -27.42 -13.33
N TYR A 372 8.41 -26.97 -13.89
CA TYR A 372 8.30 -25.66 -14.54
C TYR A 372 7.05 -24.86 -14.17
N ASN A 373 6.15 -25.38 -13.34
CA ASN A 373 5.06 -24.61 -12.76
C ASN A 373 5.52 -23.96 -11.45
N ILE A 374 5.24 -22.67 -11.29
CA ILE A 374 5.75 -21.86 -10.17
C ILE A 374 5.16 -22.27 -8.80
N PHE A 375 3.95 -22.84 -8.84
CA PHE A 375 3.20 -23.50 -7.78
C PHE A 375 1.98 -24.14 -8.47
N ASP A 376 1.14 -24.89 -7.77
CA ASP A 376 -0.10 -25.45 -8.33
C ASP A 376 -1.10 -24.35 -8.72
N THR A 377 -0.92 -23.79 -9.92
CA THR A 377 -1.69 -22.67 -10.48
C THR A 377 -3.11 -23.09 -10.83
N ALA A 378 -3.34 -24.37 -11.16
CA ALA A 378 -4.67 -24.93 -11.35
C ALA A 378 -5.47 -24.87 -10.06
N LYS A 379 -4.90 -25.32 -8.94
CA LYS A 379 -5.57 -25.30 -7.65
C LYS A 379 -5.70 -23.90 -7.06
N LEU A 380 -4.61 -23.14 -7.05
CA LEU A 380 -4.58 -21.84 -6.36
C LEU A 380 -5.24 -20.74 -7.16
N LEU A 381 -5.09 -20.71 -8.48
CA LEU A 381 -5.58 -19.59 -9.30
C LEU A 381 -6.68 -20.02 -10.27
N ASN A 382 -7.11 -21.29 -10.27
CA ASN A 382 -8.00 -21.83 -11.29
C ASN A 382 -7.47 -21.60 -12.72
N ARG A 383 -6.13 -21.68 -12.86
CA ARG A 383 -5.42 -21.46 -14.13
C ARG A 383 -4.33 -22.53 -14.29
N PRO A 384 -4.58 -23.63 -15.01
CA PRO A 384 -3.58 -24.67 -15.20
C PRO A 384 -2.38 -24.17 -16.01
N ALA A 385 -1.22 -24.79 -15.84
CA ALA A 385 -0.05 -24.49 -16.67
C ALA A 385 -0.32 -24.85 -18.14
N THR A 386 0.17 -24.02 -19.04
CA THR A 386 -0.07 -24.20 -20.49
C THR A 386 1.23 -24.21 -21.29
N VAL A 387 1.17 -24.87 -22.45
CA VAL A 387 2.24 -24.83 -23.45
C VAL A 387 1.75 -24.05 -24.65
N MET A 388 2.49 -23.04 -25.08
CA MET A 388 2.23 -22.30 -26.31
C MET A 388 2.91 -23.00 -27.50
N VAL A 389 2.19 -23.16 -28.60
CA VAL A 389 2.73 -23.72 -29.84
C VAL A 389 3.23 -22.61 -30.77
N ASP A 390 4.49 -22.66 -31.16
CA ASP A 390 5.11 -21.79 -32.15
C ASP A 390 6.14 -22.54 -33.02
N LYS A 391 6.89 -21.81 -33.86
CA LYS A 391 7.89 -22.39 -34.78
C LYS A 391 9.06 -23.11 -34.08
N PHE A 392 9.22 -22.95 -32.77
CA PHE A 392 10.24 -23.60 -31.96
C PHE A 392 9.69 -24.77 -31.13
N SER A 393 8.41 -25.08 -31.24
CA SER A 393 7.79 -26.20 -30.51
C SER A 393 8.27 -27.54 -31.06
N GLY A 394 8.76 -28.40 -30.16
CA GLY A 394 9.01 -29.81 -30.45
C GLY A 394 7.75 -30.66 -30.34
N LEU A 395 7.86 -31.95 -30.69
CA LEU A 395 6.75 -32.92 -30.63
C LEU A 395 6.05 -32.95 -29.26
N ALA A 396 6.83 -32.91 -28.17
CA ALA A 396 6.30 -32.86 -26.81
C ALA A 396 5.40 -31.64 -26.56
N GLY A 397 5.77 -30.47 -27.08
CA GLY A 397 4.97 -29.25 -26.94
C GLY A 397 3.65 -29.31 -27.71
N ILE A 398 3.68 -29.89 -28.92
CA ILE A 398 2.47 -30.12 -29.72
C ILE A 398 1.55 -31.14 -29.02
N ALA A 399 2.10 -32.24 -28.50
CA ALA A 399 1.34 -33.27 -27.80
C ALA A 399 0.68 -32.74 -26.52
N TYR A 400 1.41 -31.98 -25.70
CA TYR A 400 0.84 -31.33 -24.52
C TYR A 400 -0.31 -30.39 -24.90
N TRP A 401 -0.11 -29.54 -25.91
CA TRP A 401 -1.13 -28.61 -26.36
C TRP A 401 -2.38 -29.33 -26.87
N ILE A 402 -2.25 -30.38 -27.68
CA ILE A 402 -3.41 -31.16 -28.14
C ILE A 402 -4.16 -31.74 -26.93
N ASN A 403 -3.47 -32.46 -26.04
CA ASN A 403 -4.09 -33.12 -24.89
C ASN A 403 -4.74 -32.14 -23.87
N ALA A 404 -4.30 -30.88 -23.84
CA ALA A 404 -4.84 -29.87 -22.94
C ALA A 404 -6.10 -29.18 -23.49
N TYR A 405 -6.28 -29.13 -24.80
CA TYR A 405 -7.35 -28.37 -25.46
C TYR A 405 -8.39 -29.23 -26.21
N TYR A 406 -8.09 -30.48 -26.51
CA TYR A 406 -8.94 -31.43 -27.27
C TYR A 406 -8.91 -32.82 -26.62
#